data_AF-A0A836C4A3-F1
#
_entry.id   AF-A0A836C4A3-F1
#
_cell.length_a   1.000
_cell.length_b   1.000
_cell.length_c   1.000
_cell.angle_alpha   90.00
_cell.angle_beta   90.00
_cell.angle_gamma   90.00
#
_symmetry.space_group_name_H-M   'P 1'
#
loop_
_entity.id
_entity.type
_entity.pdbx_description
1 polymer ?
#
loop_
_entity_poly.entity_id
_entity_poly.type
_entity_poly.pdbx_seq_one_letter_code
_entity_poly.pdbx_strand_id
1 'polypeptide(L)'
;MQLQAQKSGFRASRSSARPAVCRRAVVCKAQQQSNLGQKLASAGAAAVLSLGALGAPAIASEFDVLGAPAPTSTYYIDDANVLSKDTRGELNKKLKSLEIETGYRVEVVTVRKLEFETDAFAFAEKVLAGWYPSASELDKKGMVLVLTAQKEGAVIGGNAFNEAVGDELIDSIISTNIPIFTEEERYNQTVLTSVERLEAKLQGNVVPDMLQEIDCNSDETVYFEAAGGLCQWCEC
;
A
#
# COMPACT_ATOMS: atom_id res chain seq x y z
N MET A 1 38.26 -59.43 17.31
CA MET A 1 38.43 -59.79 18.74
C MET A 1 38.56 -58.49 19.52
N GLN A 2 37.94 -58.17 20.64
CA GLN A 2 36.74 -58.56 21.41
C GLN A 2 36.49 -57.29 22.28
N LEU A 3 35.29 -56.70 22.34
CA LEU A 3 34.13 -56.99 23.20
C LEU A 3 34.28 -56.61 24.70
N GLN A 4 33.23 -55.92 25.18
CA GLN A 4 32.72 -55.69 26.56
C GLN A 4 33.16 -54.39 27.27
N ALA A 5 32.30 -53.44 27.71
CA ALA A 5 30.94 -53.37 28.29
C ALA A 5 30.88 -53.30 29.84
N GLN A 6 29.97 -52.44 30.33
CA GLN A 6 29.39 -52.28 31.70
C GLN A 6 30.05 -51.25 32.65
N LYS A 7 29.34 -50.51 33.54
CA LYS A 7 27.94 -50.10 33.77
C LYS A 7 27.95 -49.13 34.99
N SER A 8 26.82 -48.44 35.20
CA SER A 8 26.35 -47.78 36.44
C SER A 8 26.84 -46.35 36.70
N GLY A 9 26.02 -45.39 37.09
CA GLY A 9 24.58 -45.35 37.29
C GLY A 9 24.18 -43.92 37.70
N PHE A 10 23.02 -43.44 37.26
CA PHE A 10 22.37 -42.32 37.95
C PHE A 10 20.86 -42.53 37.96
N ARG A 11 20.31 -42.41 39.17
CA ARG A 11 18.96 -42.80 39.57
C ARG A 11 18.02 -41.60 39.43
N ALA A 12 16.77 -41.91 39.17
CA ALA A 12 15.69 -41.02 38.79
C ALA A 12 15.13 -40.08 39.89
N SER A 13 14.38 -39.09 39.38
CA SER A 13 13.06 -38.64 39.85
C SER A 13 12.96 -37.43 40.80
N ARG A 14 12.33 -36.37 40.27
CA ARG A 14 11.12 -35.64 40.75
C ARG A 14 10.94 -34.43 39.81
N SER A 15 9.98 -34.39 38.88
CA SER A 15 8.53 -34.13 39.03
C SER A 15 8.16 -32.89 39.86
N SER A 16 7.79 -31.80 39.18
CA SER A 16 6.62 -30.95 39.49
C SER A 16 6.31 -30.10 38.24
N ALA A 17 5.43 -30.56 37.36
CA ALA A 17 4.00 -30.21 37.33
C ALA A 17 3.74 -28.69 37.23
N ARG A 18 3.44 -28.23 36.01
CA ARG A 18 2.89 -26.89 35.69
C ARG A 18 1.39 -26.87 36.03
N PRO A 19 0.84 -25.79 36.58
CA PRO A 19 -0.57 -25.74 36.92
C PRO A 19 -1.42 -25.56 35.67
N ALA A 20 -2.39 -26.45 35.49
CA ALA A 20 -3.46 -26.33 34.51
C ALA A 20 -4.48 -25.29 35.01
N VAL A 21 -4.73 -24.26 34.19
CA VAL A 21 -5.79 -23.29 34.43
C VAL A 21 -7.12 -23.97 34.10
N CYS A 22 -7.77 -24.53 35.12
CA CYS A 22 -9.15 -24.99 35.08
C CYS A 22 -10.08 -23.80 34.82
N ARG A 23 -10.61 -23.68 33.60
CA ARG A 23 -11.78 -22.83 33.33
C ARG A 23 -13.00 -23.46 34.02
N ARG A 24 -13.37 -22.91 35.17
CA ARG A 24 -14.65 -23.22 35.84
C ARG A 24 -15.79 -22.82 34.91
N ALA A 25 -16.63 -23.80 34.59
CA ALA A 25 -17.94 -23.57 34.02
C ALA A 25 -18.77 -22.69 34.96
N VAL A 26 -19.18 -21.52 34.49
CA VAL A 26 -20.17 -20.68 35.16
C VAL A 26 -21.53 -21.35 34.91
N VAL A 27 -21.97 -22.13 35.89
CA VAL A 27 -23.34 -22.64 35.94
C VAL A 27 -24.23 -21.46 36.31
N CYS A 28 -24.97 -20.92 35.33
CA CYS A 28 -26.08 -20.01 35.56
C CYS A 28 -27.17 -20.75 36.35
N LYS A 29 -27.23 -20.52 37.67
CA LYS A 29 -28.44 -20.77 38.45
C LYS A 29 -29.30 -19.52 38.39
N ALA A 30 -30.23 -19.50 37.45
CA ALA A 30 -31.42 -18.64 37.55
C ALA A 30 -32.44 -19.38 38.43
N GLN A 31 -32.66 -18.93 39.67
CA GLN A 31 -33.92 -19.23 40.36
C GLN A 31 -34.27 -18.21 41.44
N GLN A 32 -34.86 -17.13 40.95
CA GLN A 32 -36.11 -16.49 41.39
C GLN A 32 -36.66 -16.85 42.78
N GLN A 33 -36.77 -15.81 43.60
CA GLN A 33 -37.35 -15.78 44.92
C GLN A 33 -38.80 -15.28 44.83
N SER A 34 -39.76 -16.09 45.24
CA SER A 34 -40.95 -15.69 46.03
C SER A 34 -41.93 -16.84 46.12
N ASN A 35 -42.45 -17.03 47.33
CA ASN A 35 -43.43 -18.05 47.66
C ASN A 35 -44.80 -17.71 47.08
N LEU A 36 -45.59 -18.78 46.95
CA LEU A 36 -47.05 -18.80 47.09
C LEU A 36 -47.87 -18.51 45.83
N GLY A 37 -48.08 -19.58 45.06
CA GLY A 37 -49.36 -19.86 44.42
C GLY A 37 -49.60 -19.27 43.03
N GLN A 38 -50.16 -20.12 42.16
CA GLN A 38 -50.76 -19.83 40.85
C GLN A 38 -49.74 -19.74 39.69
N LYS A 39 -49.54 -20.81 38.91
CA LYS A 39 -50.33 -21.26 37.75
C LYS A 39 -50.35 -20.24 36.59
N LEU A 40 -49.72 -20.67 35.49
CA LEU A 40 -50.01 -20.38 34.07
C LEU A 40 -49.34 -19.16 33.40
N ALA A 41 -48.72 -19.49 32.26
CA ALA A 41 -48.59 -18.72 31.03
C ALA A 41 -47.64 -17.51 31.01
N SER A 42 -46.50 -17.67 30.34
CA SER A 42 -46.00 -16.68 29.37
C SER A 42 -44.87 -17.27 28.52
N ALA A 43 -45.22 -17.93 27.42
CA ALA A 43 -44.34 -17.99 26.26
C ALA A 43 -44.53 -16.67 25.51
N GLY A 44 -43.49 -15.85 25.38
CA GLY A 44 -43.61 -14.56 24.71
C GLY A 44 -42.29 -13.82 24.53
N ALA A 45 -41.89 -13.70 23.26
CA ALA A 45 -41.03 -12.68 22.67
C ALA A 45 -39.54 -12.62 23.08
N ALA A 46 -38.68 -13.32 22.32
CA ALA A 46 -37.27 -12.94 22.14
C ALA A 46 -36.85 -13.24 20.69
N ALA A 47 -37.27 -12.40 19.75
CA ALA A 47 -36.90 -12.55 18.34
C ALA A 47 -36.91 -11.21 17.58
N VAL A 48 -36.13 -10.22 18.02
CA VAL A 48 -35.75 -9.02 17.23
C VAL A 48 -34.52 -8.44 17.97
N LEU A 49 -33.30 -8.30 17.45
CA LEU A 49 -32.81 -7.53 16.31
C LEU A 49 -31.36 -7.99 16.04
N SER A 50 -31.11 -8.72 14.96
CA SER A 50 -29.73 -9.06 14.52
C SER A 50 -29.53 -8.80 13.03
N LEU A 51 -30.06 -7.69 12.51
CA LEU A 51 -29.86 -7.27 11.12
C LEU A 51 -29.39 -5.82 11.10
N GLY A 52 -28.20 -5.57 10.53
CA GLY A 52 -27.83 -4.22 10.09
C GLY A 52 -26.38 -3.77 10.30
N ALA A 53 -25.39 -4.64 10.10
CA ALA A 53 -24.03 -4.17 9.78
C ALA A 53 -23.70 -4.57 8.34
N LEU A 54 -24.49 -4.05 7.39
CA LEU A 54 -24.06 -3.98 6.00
C LEU A 54 -23.06 -2.82 5.95
N GLY A 55 -21.77 -3.15 5.97
CA GLY A 55 -20.74 -2.19 5.58
C GLY A 55 -21.07 -1.72 4.17
N ALA A 56 -21.44 -0.44 4.04
CA ALA A 56 -21.50 0.18 2.73
C ALA A 56 -20.14 -0.03 2.05
N PRO A 57 -20.08 -0.26 0.73
CA PRO A 57 -18.81 -0.13 0.04
C PRO A 57 -18.31 1.27 0.33
N ALA A 58 -17.15 1.39 0.96
CA ALA A 58 -16.46 2.67 1.05
C ALA A 58 -16.13 3.05 -0.39
N ILE A 59 -17.02 3.82 -1.02
CA ILE A 59 -16.69 4.55 -2.23
C ILE A 59 -15.83 5.69 -1.73
N ALA A 60 -14.54 5.41 -1.67
CA ALA A 60 -13.56 6.42 -1.40
C ALA A 60 -13.61 7.41 -2.59
N SER A 61 -13.72 8.68 -2.25
CA SER A 61 -14.07 9.78 -3.13
C SER A 61 -12.93 10.78 -3.17
N GLU A 62 -12.92 11.65 -4.16
CA GLU A 62 -12.05 12.85 -4.24
C GLU A 62 -11.87 13.55 -2.88
N PHE A 63 -12.93 13.56 -2.06
CA PHE A 63 -12.94 14.12 -0.71
C PHE A 63 -12.03 13.39 0.29
N ASP A 64 -11.90 12.07 0.19
CA ASP A 64 -11.05 11.28 1.09
C ASP A 64 -9.58 11.58 0.88
N VAL A 65 -9.16 11.82 -0.36
CA VAL A 65 -7.80 12.24 -0.69
C VAL A 65 -7.52 13.66 -0.20
N LEU A 66 -8.47 14.58 -0.35
CA LEU A 66 -8.33 15.96 0.15
C LEU A 66 -8.32 16.05 1.68
N GLY A 67 -9.07 15.18 2.35
CA GLY A 67 -9.14 15.10 3.81
C GLY A 67 -7.99 14.30 4.44
N ALA A 68 -7.28 13.49 3.65
CA ALA A 68 -6.15 12.72 4.13
C ALA A 68 -4.95 13.63 4.40
N PRO A 69 -4.21 13.42 5.50
CA PRO A 69 -2.92 14.07 5.68
C PRO A 69 -1.90 13.53 4.67
N ALA A 70 -0.85 14.32 4.42
CA ALA A 70 0.27 13.89 3.59
C ALA A 70 0.79 12.52 4.05
N PRO A 71 0.95 11.56 3.13
CA PRO A 71 1.29 10.19 3.50
C PRO A 71 2.72 10.17 4.05
N THR A 72 2.89 9.93 5.35
CA THR A 72 4.21 10.07 6.01
C THR A 72 5.08 8.82 5.82
N SER A 73 4.48 7.63 5.98
CA SER A 73 5.16 6.34 5.90
C SER A 73 5.15 5.70 4.51
N THR A 74 4.23 6.15 3.67
CA THR A 74 4.04 5.70 2.29
C THR A 74 4.19 6.88 1.35
N TYR A 75 4.62 6.65 0.12
CA TYR A 75 4.72 7.69 -0.91
C TYR A 75 3.59 7.60 -1.94
N TYR A 76 2.53 6.85 -1.63
CA TYR A 76 1.40 6.68 -2.53
C TYR A 76 0.07 6.67 -1.78
N ILE A 77 -0.99 7.07 -2.49
CA ILE A 77 -2.39 6.93 -2.12
C ILE A 77 -3.11 6.30 -3.30
N ASP A 78 -3.60 5.07 -3.11
CA ASP A 78 -4.33 4.34 -4.15
C ASP A 78 -5.82 4.22 -3.83
N ASP A 79 -6.55 5.29 -4.13
CA ASP A 79 -8.01 5.36 -4.01
C ASP A 79 -8.70 4.55 -5.11
N ALA A 80 -8.11 4.56 -6.31
CA ALA A 80 -8.63 3.78 -7.43
C ALA A 80 -8.55 2.25 -7.22
N ASN A 81 -7.69 1.79 -6.32
CA ASN A 81 -7.36 0.38 -6.09
C ASN A 81 -6.96 -0.34 -7.38
N VAL A 82 -6.09 0.31 -8.15
CA VAL A 82 -5.56 -0.21 -9.44
C VAL A 82 -4.13 -0.71 -9.33
N LEU A 83 -3.42 -0.37 -8.26
CA LEU A 83 -2.02 -0.76 -8.09
C LEU A 83 -1.91 -2.15 -7.46
N SER A 84 -0.98 -2.95 -7.97
CA SER A 84 -0.63 -4.24 -7.39
C SER A 84 0.13 -4.04 -6.07
N LYS A 85 0.14 -5.06 -5.20
CA LYS A 85 0.91 -5.01 -3.95
C LYS A 85 2.40 -4.84 -4.20
N ASP A 86 2.92 -5.47 -5.25
CA ASP A 86 4.34 -5.45 -5.58
C ASP A 86 4.74 -4.07 -6.10
N THR A 87 3.94 -3.48 -7.00
CA THR A 87 4.11 -2.11 -7.48
C THR A 87 4.10 -1.10 -6.34
N ARG A 88 3.17 -1.21 -5.40
CA ARG A 88 3.14 -0.36 -4.18
C ARG A 88 4.43 -0.49 -3.35
N GLY A 89 4.95 -1.72 -3.23
CA GLY A 89 6.21 -1.98 -2.53
C GLY A 89 7.43 -1.39 -3.26
N GLU A 90 7.43 -1.44 -4.58
CA GLU A 90 8.47 -0.88 -5.43
C GLU A 90 8.48 0.65 -5.42
N LEU A 91 7.31 1.28 -5.59
CA LEU A 91 7.15 2.74 -5.50
C LEU A 91 7.67 3.27 -4.18
N ASN A 92 7.32 2.60 -3.08
CA ASN A 92 7.76 3.01 -1.76
C ASN A 92 9.29 2.89 -1.57
N LYS A 93 9.96 1.98 -2.28
CA LYS A 93 11.42 1.87 -2.26
C LYS A 93 12.05 2.97 -3.10
N LYS A 94 11.64 3.13 -4.37
CA LYS A 94 12.18 4.13 -5.30
C LYS A 94 12.03 5.55 -4.76
N LEU A 95 10.82 5.93 -4.35
CA LEU A 95 10.52 7.27 -3.85
C LEU A 95 11.21 7.58 -2.53
N LYS A 96 11.40 6.57 -1.68
CA LYS A 96 12.19 6.72 -0.45
C LYS A 96 13.67 6.92 -0.73
N SER A 97 14.25 6.15 -1.66
CA SER A 97 15.64 6.33 -2.08
C SER A 97 15.84 7.72 -2.69
N LEU A 98 14.92 8.16 -3.55
CA LEU A 98 14.93 9.49 -4.16
C LEU A 98 14.93 10.61 -3.10
N GLU A 99 14.08 10.52 -2.07
CA GLU A 99 14.03 11.53 -0.99
C GLU A 99 15.33 11.57 -0.18
N ILE A 100 15.98 10.42 0.04
CA ILE A 100 17.26 10.35 0.76
C ILE A 100 18.40 10.95 -0.08
N GLU A 101 18.43 10.67 -1.38
CA GLU A 101 19.54 11.07 -2.26
C GLU A 101 19.46 12.53 -2.68
N THR A 102 18.27 12.99 -3.05
CA THR A 102 18.08 14.31 -3.68
C THR A 102 17.40 15.32 -2.74
N GLY A 103 16.72 14.84 -1.70
CA GLY A 103 15.89 15.66 -0.83
C GLY A 103 14.54 16.07 -1.43
N TYR A 104 14.22 15.65 -2.66
CA TYR A 104 12.90 15.82 -3.26
C TYR A 104 11.98 14.69 -2.83
N ARG A 105 10.73 15.03 -2.46
CA ARG A 105 9.70 14.03 -2.17
C ARG A 105 8.69 14.06 -3.28
N VAL A 106 8.47 12.90 -3.89
CA VAL A 106 7.44 12.72 -4.91
C VAL A 106 6.39 11.77 -4.36
N GLU A 107 5.12 12.16 -4.47
CA GLU A 107 3.98 11.41 -4.00
C GLU A 107 3.12 10.97 -5.19
N VAL A 108 2.60 9.75 -5.15
CA VAL A 108 1.74 9.22 -6.21
C VAL A 108 0.31 9.13 -5.70
N VAL A 109 -0.64 9.65 -6.47
CA VAL A 109 -2.06 9.55 -6.14
C VAL A 109 -2.80 8.95 -7.33
N THR A 110 -3.62 7.94 -7.09
CA THR A 110 -4.49 7.36 -8.12
C THR A 110 -5.94 7.49 -7.68
N VAL A 111 -6.75 8.19 -8.49
CA VAL A 111 -8.17 8.46 -8.20
C VAL A 111 -9.03 7.89 -9.32
N ARG A 112 -10.23 7.43 -8.97
CA ARG A 112 -11.15 6.86 -9.96
C ARG A 112 -11.64 7.92 -10.95
N LYS A 113 -12.30 8.94 -10.42
CA LYS A 113 -12.93 10.03 -11.15
C LYS A 113 -12.94 11.27 -10.26
N LEU A 114 -12.91 12.45 -10.86
CA LEU A 114 -13.20 13.70 -10.17
C LEU A 114 -14.72 13.93 -10.19
N GLU A 115 -15.28 14.39 -9.06
CA GLU A 115 -16.69 14.73 -8.89
C GLU A 115 -16.91 16.24 -8.76
N PHE A 116 -15.95 16.96 -8.16
CA PHE A 116 -16.05 18.40 -7.92
C PHE A 116 -15.15 19.20 -8.87
N GLU A 117 -13.89 18.79 -9.00
CA GLU A 117 -12.98 19.41 -9.96
C GLU A 117 -13.18 18.88 -11.37
N THR A 118 -12.91 19.75 -12.35
CA THR A 118 -13.02 19.40 -13.77
C THR A 118 -11.71 18.93 -14.37
N ASP A 119 -10.57 19.20 -13.71
CA ASP A 119 -9.24 18.97 -14.24
C ASP A 119 -8.33 18.33 -13.18
N ALA A 120 -7.48 17.40 -13.63
CA ALA A 120 -6.48 16.70 -12.83
C ALA A 120 -5.50 17.69 -12.17
N PHE A 121 -5.07 18.73 -12.88
CA PHE A 121 -4.13 19.72 -12.34
C PHE A 121 -4.75 20.53 -11.21
N ALA A 122 -5.96 21.05 -11.40
CA ALA A 122 -6.66 21.82 -10.38
C ALA A 122 -6.91 21.00 -9.11
N PHE A 123 -7.24 19.71 -9.26
CA PHE A 123 -7.36 18.80 -8.13
C PHE A 123 -6.00 18.58 -7.44
N ALA A 124 -4.94 18.35 -8.22
CA ALA A 124 -3.62 18.09 -7.70
C ALA A 124 -3.05 19.28 -6.89
N GLU A 125 -3.28 20.52 -7.34
CA GLU A 125 -2.97 21.74 -6.60
C GLU A 125 -3.67 21.80 -5.24
N LYS A 126 -4.95 21.45 -5.20
CA LYS A 126 -5.75 21.45 -3.96
C LYS A 126 -5.23 20.44 -2.94
N VAL A 127 -4.85 19.26 -3.40
CA VAL A 127 -4.24 18.22 -2.54
C VAL A 127 -2.91 18.73 -1.97
N LEU A 128 -2.02 19.26 -2.81
CA LEU A 128 -0.72 19.78 -2.36
C LEU A 128 -0.88 20.97 -1.41
N ALA A 129 -1.82 21.89 -1.67
CA ALA A 129 -2.11 23.01 -0.79
C ALA A 129 -2.64 22.55 0.59
N GLY A 130 -3.40 21.45 0.62
CA GLY A 130 -3.85 20.82 1.87
C GLY A 130 -2.71 20.16 2.65
N TRP A 131 -1.79 19.50 1.96
CA TRP A 131 -0.67 18.79 2.57
C TRP A 131 0.48 19.69 3.02
N TYR A 132 0.82 20.70 2.21
CA TYR A 132 1.97 21.58 2.40
C TYR A 132 1.52 23.05 2.30
N PRO A 133 0.86 23.59 3.33
CA PRO A 133 0.33 24.95 3.30
C PRO A 133 1.42 26.03 3.28
N SER A 134 2.67 25.69 3.64
CA SER A 134 3.79 26.63 3.57
C SER A 134 4.57 26.47 2.26
N ALA A 135 4.86 27.60 1.60
CA ALA A 135 5.60 27.61 0.35
C ALA A 135 7.01 27.00 0.48
N SER A 136 7.65 27.15 1.64
CA SER A 136 8.98 26.59 1.88
C SER A 136 8.96 25.07 2.04
N GLU A 137 7.87 24.49 2.53
CA GLU A 137 7.75 23.04 2.63
C GLU A 137 7.40 22.42 1.27
N LEU A 138 6.60 23.11 0.47
CA LEU A 138 6.16 22.67 -0.86
C LEU A 138 7.28 22.69 -1.92
N ASP A 139 8.28 23.57 -1.77
CA ASP A 139 9.27 23.86 -2.82
C ASP A 139 9.96 22.61 -3.40
N LYS A 140 10.30 21.63 -2.55
CA LYS A 140 10.94 20.35 -2.93
C LYS A 140 9.99 19.16 -2.97
N LYS A 141 8.68 19.41 -3.00
CA LYS A 141 7.64 18.38 -2.99
C LYS A 141 6.95 18.38 -4.34
N GLY A 142 6.67 17.19 -4.83
CA GLY A 142 5.96 16.97 -6.09
C GLY A 142 4.96 15.84 -5.96
N MET A 143 4.01 15.79 -6.87
CA MET A 143 2.95 14.81 -6.92
C MET A 143 2.66 14.39 -8.36
N VAL A 144 2.45 13.09 -8.55
CA VAL A 144 1.95 12.49 -9.78
C VAL A 144 0.54 11.98 -9.50
N LEU A 145 -0.44 12.55 -10.18
CA LEU A 145 -1.84 12.15 -10.11
C LEU A 145 -2.23 11.38 -11.38
N VAL A 146 -2.92 10.26 -11.22
CA VAL A 146 -3.51 9.48 -12.32
C VAL A 146 -5.01 9.33 -12.11
N LEU A 147 -5.79 9.74 -13.11
CA LEU A 147 -7.25 9.60 -13.17
C LEU A 147 -7.63 8.40 -14.06
N THR A 148 -8.17 7.36 -13.43
CA THR A 148 -8.43 6.11 -14.16
C THR A 148 -9.66 6.17 -15.08
N ALA A 149 -10.66 6.98 -14.76
CA ALA A 149 -11.87 7.13 -15.58
C ALA A 149 -11.65 8.04 -16.80
N GLN A 150 -10.91 9.14 -16.62
CA GLN A 150 -10.62 10.09 -17.70
C GLN A 150 -9.41 9.68 -18.56
N LYS A 151 -8.56 8.76 -18.07
CA LYS A 151 -7.28 8.39 -18.72
C LYS A 151 -6.32 9.57 -18.83
N GLU A 152 -6.41 10.44 -17.83
CA GLU A 152 -5.65 11.68 -17.72
C GLU A 152 -4.79 11.63 -16.46
N GLY A 153 -3.81 12.53 -16.38
CA GLY A 153 -3.02 12.70 -15.17
C GLY A 153 -2.42 14.08 -15.10
N ALA A 154 -1.87 14.39 -13.93
CA ALA A 154 -1.20 15.65 -13.66
C ALA A 154 0.11 15.37 -12.93
N VAL A 155 1.14 16.15 -13.27
CA VAL A 155 2.39 16.19 -12.52
C VAL A 155 2.57 17.63 -12.08
N ILE A 156 2.70 17.81 -10.77
CA ILE A 156 2.81 19.14 -10.17
C ILE A 156 3.73 19.11 -8.96
N GLY A 157 4.43 20.19 -8.69
CA GLY A 157 5.13 20.38 -7.42
C GLY A 157 5.42 21.84 -7.14
N GLY A 158 6.27 22.06 -6.13
CA GLY A 158 6.81 23.38 -5.82
C GLY A 158 7.74 23.93 -6.90
N ASN A 159 8.17 25.18 -6.73
CA ASN A 159 9.02 25.87 -7.69
C ASN A 159 10.33 25.12 -7.94
N ALA A 160 11.08 24.76 -6.88
CA ALA A 160 12.34 24.04 -7.04
C ALA A 160 12.15 22.65 -7.68
N PHE A 161 11.03 21.97 -7.41
CA PHE A 161 10.69 20.71 -8.07
C PHE A 161 10.47 20.91 -9.58
N ASN A 162 9.62 21.87 -9.98
CA ASN A 162 9.31 22.12 -11.39
C ASN A 162 10.56 22.58 -12.16
N GLU A 163 11.41 23.42 -11.57
CA GLU A 163 12.68 23.85 -12.17
C GLU A 163 13.68 22.69 -12.34
N ALA A 164 13.75 21.75 -11.38
CA ALA A 164 14.66 20.61 -11.45
C ALA A 164 14.22 19.57 -12.49
N VAL A 165 12.92 19.32 -12.59
CA VAL A 165 12.34 18.35 -13.55
C VAL A 165 12.31 18.94 -14.96
N GLY A 166 11.88 20.19 -15.08
CA GLY A 166 11.67 20.89 -16.34
C GLY A 166 10.33 20.56 -17.01
N ASP A 167 9.70 21.61 -17.56
CA ASP A 167 8.37 21.55 -18.17
C ASP A 167 8.28 20.53 -19.33
N GLU A 168 9.34 20.40 -20.13
CA GLU A 168 9.39 19.44 -21.25
C GLU A 168 9.18 17.98 -20.80
N LEU A 169 9.75 17.60 -19.65
CA LEU A 169 9.60 16.25 -19.13
C LEU A 169 8.22 16.06 -18.50
N ILE A 170 7.73 17.07 -17.76
CA ILE A 170 6.38 17.10 -17.18
C ILE A 170 5.35 16.91 -18.30
N ASP A 171 5.43 17.71 -19.36
CA ASP A 171 4.55 17.64 -20.52
C ASP A 171 4.63 16.29 -21.24
N SER A 172 5.83 15.71 -21.37
CA SER A 172 6.01 14.38 -21.96
C SER A 172 5.38 13.26 -21.12
N ILE A 173 5.40 13.38 -19.79
CA ILE A 173 4.74 12.43 -18.90
C ILE A 173 3.22 12.55 -19.03
N ILE A 174 2.68 13.76 -18.94
CA ILE A 174 1.24 14.01 -18.97
C ILE A 174 0.63 13.72 -20.34
N SER A 175 1.26 14.19 -21.41
CA SER A 175 0.67 14.14 -22.76
C SER A 175 0.92 12.82 -23.47
N THR A 176 1.93 12.06 -23.06
CA THR A 176 2.34 10.84 -23.79
C THR A 176 2.42 9.63 -22.88
N ASN A 177 3.09 9.70 -21.73
CA ASN A 177 3.26 8.52 -20.87
C ASN A 177 1.95 8.04 -20.24
N ILE A 178 1.24 8.95 -19.58
CA ILE A 178 0.00 8.62 -18.85
C ILE A 178 -1.12 8.13 -19.77
N PRO A 179 -1.50 8.85 -20.84
CA PRO A 179 -2.61 8.42 -21.70
C PRO A 179 -2.33 7.08 -22.38
N ILE A 180 -1.12 6.85 -22.93
CA ILE A 180 -0.80 5.60 -23.63
C ILE A 180 -0.98 4.37 -22.72
N PHE A 181 -0.40 4.39 -21.51
CA PHE A 181 -0.50 3.22 -20.62
C PHE A 181 -1.88 3.09 -19.96
N THR A 182 -2.58 4.20 -19.71
CA THR A 182 -3.91 4.13 -19.10
C THR A 182 -4.98 3.66 -20.09
N GLU A 183 -4.83 3.94 -21.39
CA GLU A 183 -5.66 3.39 -22.48
C GLU A 183 -5.59 1.85 -22.51
N GLU A 184 -4.39 1.29 -22.33
CA GLU A 184 -4.18 -0.17 -22.21
C GLU A 184 -4.54 -0.74 -20.83
N GLU A 185 -5.05 0.09 -19.91
CA GLU A 185 -5.35 -0.25 -18.52
C GLU A 185 -4.12 -0.75 -17.72
N ARG A 186 -2.91 -0.40 -18.17
CA ARG A 186 -1.63 -0.77 -17.53
C ARG A 186 -1.22 0.23 -16.45
N TYR A 187 -2.07 0.43 -15.45
CA TYR A 187 -1.85 1.44 -14.39
C TYR A 187 -0.56 1.26 -13.59
N ASN A 188 -0.15 0.02 -13.35
CA ASN A 188 1.11 -0.27 -12.65
C ASN A 188 2.31 0.32 -13.41
N GLN A 189 2.33 0.12 -14.73
CA GLN A 189 3.39 0.64 -15.58
C GLN A 189 3.31 2.16 -15.70
N THR A 190 2.11 2.73 -15.86
CA THR A 190 1.91 4.18 -15.89
C THR A 190 2.65 4.87 -14.75
N VAL A 191 2.45 4.37 -13.53
CA VAL A 191 3.05 5.00 -12.35
C VAL A 191 4.55 4.72 -12.28
N LEU A 192 4.98 3.48 -12.50
CA LEU A 192 6.40 3.11 -12.42
C LEU A 192 7.24 3.89 -13.43
N THR A 193 6.83 3.93 -14.70
CA THR A 193 7.57 4.65 -15.74
C THR A 193 7.55 6.16 -15.52
N SER A 194 6.45 6.72 -15.01
CA SER A 194 6.40 8.14 -14.64
C SER A 194 7.39 8.46 -13.53
N VAL A 195 7.43 7.64 -12.47
CA VAL A 195 8.35 7.83 -11.34
C VAL A 195 9.80 7.61 -11.76
N GLU A 196 10.11 6.61 -12.57
CA GLU A 196 11.47 6.35 -13.05
C GLU A 196 12.03 7.50 -13.89
N ARG A 197 11.19 8.09 -14.74
CA ARG A 197 11.58 9.25 -15.55
C ARG A 197 11.85 10.48 -14.69
N LEU A 198 11.02 10.71 -13.67
CA LEU A 198 11.23 11.78 -12.68
C LEU A 198 12.49 11.52 -11.84
N GLU A 199 12.67 10.31 -11.35
CA GLU A 199 13.83 9.88 -10.56
C GLU A 199 15.13 10.10 -11.35
N ALA A 200 15.18 9.61 -12.60
CA ALA A 200 16.35 9.78 -13.47
C ALA A 200 16.70 11.26 -13.66
N LYS A 201 15.71 12.11 -13.92
CA LYS A 201 15.93 13.55 -14.10
C LYS A 201 16.43 14.22 -12.82
N LEU A 202 15.81 13.92 -11.67
CA LEU A 202 16.16 14.52 -10.38
C LEU A 202 17.54 14.06 -9.86
N GLN A 203 17.96 12.83 -10.20
CA GLN A 203 19.30 12.33 -9.92
C GLN A 203 20.36 12.86 -10.92
N GLY A 204 19.95 13.53 -12.00
CA GLY A 204 20.84 13.99 -13.07
C GLY A 204 21.30 12.88 -14.03
N ASN A 205 20.60 11.74 -14.03
CA ASN A 205 20.82 10.64 -14.95
C ASN A 205 20.15 10.90 -16.31
N VAL A 206 20.51 10.10 -17.31
CA VAL A 206 19.83 10.12 -18.61
C VAL A 206 18.39 9.63 -18.42
N VAL A 207 17.42 10.44 -18.83
CA VAL A 207 16.00 10.08 -18.76
C VAL A 207 15.75 8.90 -19.73
N PRO A 208 15.17 7.78 -19.26
CA PRO A 208 14.87 6.65 -20.13
C PRO A 208 13.85 7.07 -21.19
N ASP A 209 14.06 6.58 -22.41
CA ASP A 209 13.11 6.78 -23.49
C ASP A 209 11.81 6.00 -23.21
N MET A 210 10.71 6.51 -23.74
CA MET A 210 9.34 6.10 -23.41
C MET A 210 9.01 4.66 -23.82
N LEU A 211 9.73 4.12 -24.81
CA LEU A 211 9.56 2.76 -25.31
C LEU A 211 10.34 1.75 -24.46
N GLN A 212 9.91 1.56 -23.22
CA GLN A 212 10.15 0.30 -22.54
C GLN A 212 8.80 -0.35 -22.26
N GLU A 213 8.38 -1.17 -23.22
CA GLU A 213 7.51 -2.28 -22.90
C GLU A 213 8.23 -3.05 -21.79
N ILE A 214 7.73 -2.96 -20.56
CA ILE A 214 8.22 -3.82 -19.48
C ILE A 214 7.89 -5.23 -19.94
N ASP A 215 8.91 -5.93 -20.45
CA ASP A 215 8.81 -7.31 -20.83
C ASP A 215 8.42 -8.07 -19.56
N CYS A 216 7.31 -8.81 -19.63
CA CYS A 216 6.79 -9.58 -18.51
C CYS A 216 7.71 -10.78 -18.17
N ASN A 217 8.88 -10.85 -18.82
CA ASN A 217 9.83 -11.94 -18.76
C ASN A 217 11.18 -11.56 -18.12
N SER A 218 11.24 -10.54 -17.26
CA SER A 218 12.47 -10.25 -16.51
C SER A 218 12.67 -11.24 -15.34
N ASP A 219 12.95 -12.50 -15.69
CA ASP A 219 13.95 -13.34 -15.02
C ASP A 219 15.37 -12.75 -15.17
N GLU A 220 15.50 -11.41 -15.18
CA GLU A 220 16.80 -10.75 -15.23
C GLU A 220 17.36 -10.72 -13.81
N THR A 221 17.87 -11.88 -13.44
CA THR A 221 19.00 -12.07 -12.56
C THR A 221 20.01 -10.95 -12.82
N VAL A 222 19.98 -9.88 -12.02
CA VAL A 222 21.05 -8.89 -12.01
C VAL A 222 22.27 -9.59 -11.43
N TYR A 223 23.10 -10.13 -12.31
CA TYR A 223 24.43 -10.63 -12.00
C TYR A 223 25.28 -9.44 -11.54
N PHE A 224 25.43 -9.26 -10.23
CA PHE A 224 26.69 -8.74 -9.72
C PHE A 224 27.72 -9.84 -9.94
N GLU A 225 28.73 -9.54 -10.75
CA GLU A 225 29.84 -10.45 -11.03
C GLU A 225 30.66 -10.67 -9.74
N ALA A 226 30.21 -11.63 -8.93
CA ALA A 226 31.00 -12.29 -7.92
C ALA A 226 31.18 -13.74 -8.35
N ALA A 227 32.36 -14.01 -8.90
CA ALA A 227 32.98 -15.31 -9.14
C ALA A 227 32.18 -16.57 -8.72
N GLY A 228 31.70 -17.30 -9.73
CA GLY A 228 31.68 -18.76 -9.74
C GLY A 228 30.47 -19.47 -9.12
N GLY A 229 29.68 -20.11 -9.98
CA GLY A 229 29.09 -21.41 -9.68
C GLY A 229 27.56 -21.53 -9.76
N LEU A 230 27.11 -22.17 -10.85
CA LEU A 230 26.12 -23.26 -10.94
C LEU A 230 24.66 -23.12 -10.41
N CYS A 231 23.79 -23.78 -11.18
CA CYS A 231 22.38 -24.18 -10.93
C CYS A 231 21.35 -23.07 -11.23
N GLN A 232 20.18 -23.31 -11.80
CA GLN A 232 19.36 -24.51 -11.99
C GLN A 232 18.33 -24.19 -13.10
N TRP A 233 17.97 -25.18 -13.92
CA TRP A 233 16.84 -25.10 -14.85
C TRP A 233 15.50 -24.87 -14.12
N CYS A 234 14.66 -23.98 -14.64
CA CYS A 234 13.21 -24.09 -14.51
C CYS A 234 12.60 -24.13 -15.93
N GLU A 235 11.88 -25.20 -16.19
CA GLU A 235 11.09 -25.44 -17.39
C GLU A 235 9.86 -24.54 -17.41
N CYS A 236 9.55 -24.00 -18.58
CA CYS A 236 8.21 -23.58 -18.99
C CYS A 236 7.65 -24.63 -19.96
#